data_AF-A0A5C7QGW0-F1
#
_entry.id   AF-A0A5C7QGW0-F1
#
_cell.length_a   1.000
_cell.length_b   1.000
_cell.length_c   1.000
_cell.angle_alpha   90.00
_cell.angle_beta   90.00
_cell.angle_gamma   90.00
#
_symmetry.space_group_name_H-M   'P 1'
#
loop_
_entity.id
_entity.type
_entity.pdbx_description
1 polymer ?
#
loop_
_entity_poly.entity_id
_entity_poly.type
_entity_poly.pdbx_seq_one_letter_code
_entity_poly.pdbx_strand_id
1 'polypeptide(L)'
;MTIRFAIEDNDHCQDISTHADLAEAIDALHALAKVPWGQEPNLAPCITGMTCSRDYEIVEYDTSVMPWTPLRRYPGFYISSQGLVWAAEAPRDRA
;
A
#
# COMPACT_ATOMS: atom_id res chain seq x y z
N MET A 1 -20.30 1.20 12.54
CA MET A 1 -19.27 1.40 11.52
C MET A 1 -17.94 1.51 12.24
N THR A 2 -17.05 0.56 12.00
CA THR A 2 -15.71 0.56 12.58
C THR A 2 -14.76 0.67 11.41
N ILE A 3 -14.00 1.77 11.32
CA ILE A 3 -13.16 2.04 10.16
C ILE A 3 -11.73 1.60 10.42
N ARG A 4 -11.11 1.01 9.40
CA ARG A 4 -9.68 0.68 9.35
C ARG A 4 -9.12 1.05 7.98
N PHE A 5 -7.82 1.31 7.94
CA PHE A 5 -7.10 1.62 6.71
C PHE A 5 -6.00 0.57 6.53
N ALA A 6 -6.03 -0.18 5.42
CA ALA A 6 -5.02 -1.17 5.10
C ALA A 6 -4.11 -0.66 3.99
N ILE A 7 -2.80 -0.90 4.08
CA ILE A 7 -1.91 -0.80 2.92
C ILE A 7 -1.93 -2.16 2.24
N GLU A 8 -2.31 -2.19 0.98
CA GLU A 8 -2.36 -3.40 0.15
C GLU A 8 -1.36 -3.30 -0.98
N ASP A 9 -0.83 -4.44 -1.39
CA ASP A 9 -0.18 -4.61 -2.68
C ASP A 9 -1.16 -5.28 -3.65
N ASN A 10 -1.63 -4.49 -4.60
CA ASN A 10 -2.63 -4.88 -5.58
C ASN A 10 -2.11 -5.92 -6.59
N ASP A 11 -0.80 -5.89 -6.90
CA ASP A 11 -0.18 -6.87 -7.82
C ASP A 11 -0.20 -8.31 -7.24
N HIS A 12 -0.24 -8.44 -5.91
CA HIS A 12 -0.14 -9.71 -5.21
C HIS A 12 -1.34 -10.04 -4.30
N CYS A 13 -2.37 -9.18 -4.27
CA CYS A 13 -3.49 -9.27 -3.33
C CYS A 13 -3.01 -9.47 -1.89
N GLN A 14 -1.97 -8.74 -1.48
CA GLN A 14 -1.32 -8.91 -0.18
C GLN A 14 -1.61 -7.72 0.74
N ASP A 15 -2.11 -8.02 1.93
CA ASP A 15 -2.19 -7.05 3.03
C ASP A 15 -0.78 -6.82 3.61
N ILE A 16 -0.31 -5.59 3.60
CA ILE A 16 1.03 -5.20 4.07
C ILE A 16 0.96 -4.75 5.53
N SER A 17 0.01 -3.88 5.85
CA SER A 17 -0.21 -3.37 7.21
C SER A 17 -1.63 -2.83 7.37
N THR A 18 -2.06 -2.64 8.62
CA THR A 18 -3.38 -2.08 8.95
C THR A 18 -3.25 -1.03 10.04
N HIS A 19 -3.98 0.07 9.89
CA HIS A 19 -3.89 1.30 10.67
C HIS A 19 -5.25 1.75 11.19
N ALA A 20 -5.25 2.57 12.25
CA ALA A 20 -6.47 3.06 12.87
C ALA A 20 -7.04 4.30 12.15
N ASP A 21 -6.19 5.09 11.52
CA ASP A 21 -6.59 6.28 10.77
C ASP A 21 -5.81 6.45 9.46
N LEU A 22 -6.33 7.33 8.59
CA LEU A 22 -5.77 7.57 7.26
C LEU A 22 -4.39 8.24 7.33
N ALA A 23 -4.14 9.10 8.32
CA ALA A 23 -2.87 9.80 8.42
C ALA A 23 -1.73 8.84 8.77
N GLU A 24 -1.98 7.92 9.71
CA GLU A 24 -1.06 6.83 10.06
C GLU A 24 -0.75 5.95 8.84
N ALA A 25 -1.77 5.60 8.05
CA ALA A 25 -1.59 4.82 6.81
C ALA A 25 -0.77 5.57 5.76
N ILE A 26 -0.96 6.89 5.61
CA ILE A 26 -0.16 7.72 4.70
C ILE A 26 1.30 7.79 5.16
N ASP A 27 1.55 8.02 6.45
CA ASP A 27 2.90 8.05 7.01
C ASP A 27 3.62 6.71 6.81
N ALA A 28 2.90 5.59 7.02
CA ALA A 28 3.42 4.25 6.77
C ALA A 28 3.70 4.00 5.28
N LEU A 29 2.82 4.44 4.37
CA LEU A 29 3.03 4.36 2.92
C LEU A 29 4.28 5.16 2.49
N HIS A 30 4.48 6.36 3.06
CA HIS A 30 5.68 7.16 2.81
C HIS A 30 6.95 6.53 3.39
N ALA A 31 6.85 5.84 4.53
CA ALA A 31 7.96 5.07 5.08
C ALA A 31 8.32 3.88 4.17
N LEU A 32 7.31 3.20 3.62
CA LEU A 32 7.48 2.09 2.69
C LEU A 32 8.17 2.52 1.39
N ALA A 33 7.85 3.70 0.88
CA ALA A 33 8.50 4.28 -0.30
C ALA A 33 10.00 4.56 -0.11
N LYS A 34 10.49 4.63 1.14
CA LYS A 34 11.92 4.81 1.46
C LYS A 34 12.68 3.49 1.49
N VAL A 35 11.98 2.35 1.52
CA VAL A 35 12.60 1.03 1.47
C VAL A 35 13.02 0.73 0.03
N PRO A 36 14.27 0.33 -0.24
CA PRO A 36 14.68 -0.04 -1.60
C PRO A 36 13.92 -1.27 -2.13
N TRP A 37 13.72 -1.33 -3.45
CA TRP A 37 13.28 -2.57 -4.10
C TRP A 37 14.17 -3.75 -3.73
N GLY A 38 13.56 -4.93 -3.49
CA GLY A 38 14.29 -6.14 -3.12
C GLY A 38 14.67 -6.26 -1.65
N GLN A 39 14.22 -5.33 -0.81
CA GLN A 39 14.28 -5.44 0.65
C GLN A 39 12.86 -5.48 1.21
N GLU A 40 12.60 -6.27 2.24
CA GLU A 40 11.31 -6.27 2.93
C GLU A 40 10.95 -4.85 3.40
N PRO A 41 9.72 -4.36 3.15
CA PRO A 41 8.56 -5.07 2.57
C PRO A 41 8.43 -4.98 1.04
N ASN A 42 9.34 -4.26 0.38
CA ASN A 42 9.37 -4.07 -1.08
C ASN A 42 10.03 -5.25 -1.82
N LEU A 43 10.37 -6.35 -1.14
CA LEU A 43 10.72 -7.60 -1.77
C LEU A 43 9.42 -8.32 -2.15
N ALA A 44 9.14 -8.45 -3.44
CA ALA A 44 7.94 -9.14 -3.89
C ALA A 44 8.03 -10.66 -3.65
N PRO A 45 6.91 -11.36 -3.39
CA PRO A 45 6.89 -12.78 -3.05
C PRO A 45 7.24 -13.72 -4.24
N CYS A 46 7.34 -13.16 -5.44
CA CYS A 46 7.67 -13.84 -6.68
C CYS A 46 9.14 -14.30 -6.72
N ILE A 47 9.37 -15.53 -7.19
CA ILE A 47 10.64 -16.30 -7.11
C ILE A 47 11.89 -15.53 -7.59
N THR A 48 11.77 -14.59 -8.54
CA THR A 48 12.94 -13.95 -9.16
C THR A 48 13.11 -12.47 -8.86
N GLY A 49 12.12 -11.75 -8.30
CA GLY A 49 12.19 -10.33 -7.92
C GLY A 49 12.65 -9.32 -9.00
N MET A 50 13.10 -9.77 -10.18
CA MET A 50 13.74 -8.94 -11.20
C MET A 50 12.74 -8.41 -12.23
N THR A 51 11.68 -9.18 -12.48
CA THR A 51 10.58 -8.84 -13.39
C THR A 51 9.27 -8.56 -12.67
N CYS A 52 9.30 -8.50 -11.34
CA CYS A 52 8.15 -8.23 -10.51
C CYS A 52 8.11 -6.76 -10.09
N SER A 53 6.96 -6.34 -9.62
CA SER A 53 6.69 -5.01 -9.08
C SER A 53 5.88 -5.13 -7.80
N ARG A 54 5.55 -4.01 -7.17
CA ARG A 54 4.44 -3.90 -6.23
C ARG A 54 3.67 -2.64 -6.57
N ASP A 55 2.35 -2.69 -6.45
CA ASP A 55 1.45 -1.56 -6.65
C ASP A 55 0.71 -1.31 -5.34
N TYR A 56 1.23 -0.36 -4.56
CA TYR A 56 0.70 -0.08 -3.24
C TYR A 56 -0.47 0.90 -3.28
N GLU A 57 -1.50 0.59 -2.51
CA GLU A 57 -2.64 1.46 -2.26
C GLU A 57 -3.03 1.43 -0.78
N ILE A 58 -3.75 2.47 -0.34
CA ILE A 58 -4.45 2.44 0.95
C ILE A 58 -5.92 2.14 0.69
N VAL A 59 -6.48 1.17 1.37
CA VAL A 59 -7.91 0.83 1.31
C VAL A 59 -8.57 1.14 2.64
N GLU A 60 -9.61 1.96 2.60
CA GLU A 60 -10.50 2.23 3.73
C GLU A 60 -11.58 1.16 3.79
N TYR A 61 -11.71 0.50 4.93
CA TYR A 61 -12.66 -0.58 5.17
C TYR A 61 -13.66 -0.24 6.27
N ASP A 62 -14.91 -0.65 6.10
CA ASP A 62 -15.82 -0.91 7.22
C ASP A 62 -15.61 -2.34 7.71
N THR A 63 -15.09 -2.45 8.93
CA THR A 63 -14.79 -3.72 9.61
C THR A 63 -15.90 -4.14 10.56
N SER A 64 -17.08 -3.53 10.50
CA SER A 64 -18.23 -3.91 11.34
C SER A 64 -18.87 -5.25 10.95
N VAL A 65 -18.55 -5.75 9.77
CA VAL A 65 -19.04 -7.03 9.21
C VAL A 65 -17.88 -7.86 8.65
N MET A 66 -18.11 -9.16 8.48
CA MET A 66 -17.15 -10.09 7.87
C MET A 66 -17.78 -10.72 6.62
N PRO A 67 -17.09 -10.68 5.45
CA PRO A 67 -15.80 -10.03 5.20
C PRO A 67 -15.88 -8.49 5.34
N TRP A 68 -14.74 -7.84 5.58
CA TRP A 68 -14.67 -6.38 5.63
C TRP A 68 -15.14 -5.77 4.31
N THR A 69 -15.85 -4.65 4.38
CA THR A 69 -16.39 -3.99 3.19
C THR A 69 -15.48 -2.84 2.78
N PRO A 70 -14.86 -2.88 1.58
CA PRO A 70 -14.05 -1.76 1.10
C PRO A 70 -14.96 -0.56 0.81
N LEU A 71 -14.59 0.60 1.31
CA LEU A 71 -15.31 1.86 1.16
C LEU A 71 -14.64 2.78 0.14
N ARG A 72 -13.31 2.96 0.25
CA ARG A 72 -12.51 3.85 -0.60
C ARG A 72 -11.12 3.28 -0.82
N ARG A 73 -10.52 3.64 -1.95
CA ARG A 73 -9.15 3.32 -2.32
C ARG A 73 -8.39 4.62 -2.57
N TYR A 74 -7.19 4.73 -2.04
CA TYR A 74 -6.28 5.85 -2.23
C TYR A 74 -5.04 5.30 -2.94
N PRO A 75 -4.81 5.67 -4.22
CA PRO A 75 -3.64 5.21 -4.95
C PRO A 75 -2.35 5.58 -4.21
N GLY A 76 -1.35 4.70 -4.17
CA GLY A 76 -0.07 4.97 -3.54
C GLY A 76 1.04 5.11 -4.57
N PHE A 77 1.92 4.11 -4.61
CA PHE A 77 3.03 4.09 -5.54
C PHE A 77 3.27 2.69 -6.09
N TYR A 78 3.77 2.69 -7.32
CA TYR A 78 4.33 1.53 -7.96
C TYR A 78 5.84 1.49 -7.70
N ILE A 79 6.39 0.32 -7.36
CA ILE A 79 7.84 0.12 -7.25
C ILE A 79 8.25 -1.17 -7.96
N SER A 80 9.40 -1.12 -8.63
CA SER A 80 10.02 -2.29 -9.26
C SER A 80 11.54 -2.14 -9.24
N SER A 81 12.25 -3.09 -9.88
CA SER A 81 13.69 -3.00 -10.14
C SER A 81 14.09 -1.75 -10.94
N GLN A 82 13.15 -1.10 -11.63
CA GLN A 82 13.38 0.11 -12.42
C GLN A 82 13.22 1.40 -11.61
N GLY A 83 12.76 1.32 -10.36
CA GLY A 83 12.53 2.46 -9.48
C GLY A 83 11.09 2.57 -9.01
N LEU A 84 10.79 3.69 -8.35
CA LEU A 84 9.52 4.01 -7.73
C LEU A 84 8.80 5.14 -8.48
N VAL A 85 7.50 4.99 -8.68
CA VAL A 85 6.63 5.98 -9.33
C VAL A 85 5.36 6.15 -8.50
N TRP A 86 5.13 7.36 -7.99
CA TRP A 86 3.89 7.70 -7.30
C TRP A 86 2.73 7.88 -8.28
N ALA A 87 1.54 7.37 -7.92
CA ALA A 87 0.32 7.65 -8.67
C ALA A 87 -0.03 9.15 -8.62
N ALA A 88 -0.76 9.65 -9.63
CA ALA A 88 -1.08 11.07 -9.74
C ALA A 88 -1.94 11.59 -8.58
N GLU A 89 -2.88 10.76 -8.12
CA GLU A 89 -3.80 11.05 -7.01
C GLU A 89 -3.27 10.55 -5.66
N ALA A 90 -2.00 10.12 -5.62
CA ALA A 90 -1.43 9.64 -4.37
C ALA A 90 -1.43 10.74 -3.31
N PRO A 91 -1.66 10.40 -2.03
CA PRO A 91 -1.56 11.34 -0.93
C PRO A 91 -0.09 11.72 -0.71
N ARG A 92 0.40 12.64 -1.55
CA ARG A 92 1.73 13.26 -1.44
C ARG A 92 1.56 14.47 -0.54
N ASP A 93 2.31 14.50 0.55
CA ASP A 93 2.49 15.57 1.54
C ASP A 93 1.29 16.50 1.77
N ARG A 94 0.78 16.55 3.01
CA ARG A 94 -0.01 17.69 3.50
C ARG A 94 0.78 18.97 3.20
N ALA A 95 0.40 19.69 2.14
CA ALA A 95 0.84 21.07 1.94
C ALA A 95 0.39 21.94 3.13
#